data_AF-A0A8J6HS50-F1
#
_entry.id   AF-A0A8J6HS50-F1
#
_cell.length_a   1.000
_cell.length_b   1.000
_cell.length_c   1.000
_cell.angle_alpha   90.00
_cell.angle_beta   90.00
_cell.angle_gamma   90.00
#
_symmetry.space_group_name_H-M   'P 1'
#
loop_
_entity.id
_entity.type
_entity.pdbx_description
1 polymer ?
#
loop_
_entity_poly.entity_id
_entity_poly.type
_entity_poly.pdbx_seq_one_letter_code
_entity_poly.pdbx_strand_id
1 'polypeptide(L)' 'MIVLIVLIFVGIFLSEARGLVAEEYWRELAVFTLLMLLGLFLSILLASGADLPYVESLWLDLFAGLRKGLFPGS' A
#
# COMPACT_ATOMS: atom_id res chain seq x y z
N MET A 1 11.26 -8.60 13.72
CA MET A 1 10.53 -8.79 12.45
C MET A 1 10.67 -7.60 11.51
N ILE A 2 10.57 -6.36 11.98
CA ILE A 2 10.62 -5.14 11.14
C ILE A 2 11.85 -5.07 10.22
N VAL A 3 13.05 -5.38 10.72
CA VAL A 3 14.29 -5.38 9.90
C VAL A 3 14.18 -6.35 8.71
N LEU A 4 13.63 -7.55 8.92
CA LEU A 4 13.42 -8.52 7.85
C LEU A 4 12.40 -8.03 6.83
N ILE A 5 11.33 -7.39 7.28
CA ILE A 5 10.31 -6.78 6.41
C ILE A 5 10.98 -5.74 5.50
N VAL A 6 11.76 -4.82 6.07
CA VAL A 6 12.47 -3.80 5.29
C VAL A 6 13.42 -4.44 4.28
N LEU A 7 14.19 -5.45 4.68
CA LEU A 7 15.11 -6.15 3.77
C LEU A 7 14.38 -6.84 2.61
N ILE A 8 13.23 -7.47 2.86
CA ILE A 8 12.42 -8.10 1.81
C ILE A 8 11.92 -7.06 0.82
N PHE A 9 11.34 -5.96 1.32
CA PHE A 9 10.83 -4.89 0.45
C PHE A 9 11.95 -4.23 -0.36
N VAL A 10 13.12 -3.98 0.24
CA VAL A 10 14.29 -3.46 -0.50
C VAL A 10 14.76 -4.46 -1.55
N GLY A 11 14.80 -5.75 -1.24
CA GLY A 11 15.17 -6.80 -2.19
C GLY A 11 14.24 -6.87 -3.40
N ILE A 12 12.92 -6.85 -3.16
CA ILE A 12 11.90 -6.82 -4.22
C ILE A 12 12.05 -5.54 -5.06
N PHE A 13 12.20 -4.39 -4.40
CA PHE A 13 12.35 -3.11 -5.09
C PHE A 13 13.57 -3.12 -6.01
N LEU A 14 14.72 -3.56 -5.54
CA LEU A 14 15.95 -3.59 -6.35
C LEU A 14 15.87 -4.59 -7.51
N SER A 15 15.13 -5.70 -7.35
CA SER A 15 14.92 -6.69 -8.42
C SER A 15 14.05 -6.11 -9.53
N GLU A 16 12.87 -5.60 -9.18
CA GLU A 16 11.86 -5.15 -10.14
C GLU A 16 12.14 -3.76 -10.72
N ALA A 17 12.62 -2.82 -9.89
CA ALA A 17 12.89 -1.45 -10.34
C ALA A 17 13.98 -1.41 -11.42
N ARG A 18 14.92 -2.36 -11.41
CA ARG A 18 15.96 -2.45 -12.45
C ARG A 18 15.36 -2.75 -13.83
N GLY A 19 14.39 -3.66 -13.91
CA GLY A 19 13.69 -3.96 -15.17
C GLY A 19 12.90 -2.76 -15.66
N LEU A 20 12.13 -2.13 -14.76
CA LEU A 20 11.30 -0.96 -15.08
C LEU A 20 12.12 0.25 -15.54
N VAL A 21 13.30 0.48 -14.95
CA VAL A 21 14.21 1.55 -15.37
C VAL A 21 14.87 1.22 -16.71
N ALA A 22 15.25 -0.04 -16.95
CA ALA A 22 15.87 -0.45 -18.21
C ALA A 22 14.92 -0.32 -19.41
N GLU A 23 13.62 -0.51 -19.19
CA GLU A 23 12.58 -0.40 -20.23
C GLU A 23 11.95 1.00 -20.32
N GLU A 24 12.50 2.00 -19.59
CA GLU A 24 12.01 3.39 -19.55
C GLU A 24 10.53 3.55 -19.12
N TYR A 25 10.02 2.60 -18.33
CA TYR A 25 8.65 2.59 -17.82
C TYR A 25 8.49 3.45 -16.57
N TRP A 26 8.65 4.77 -16.73
CA TRP A 26 8.63 5.74 -15.62
C TRP A 26 7.30 5.81 -14.88
N ARG A 27 6.18 5.62 -15.58
CA ARG A 27 4.85 5.66 -14.96
C ARG A 27 4.60 4.41 -14.12
N GLU A 28 4.95 3.25 -14.66
CA GLU A 28 4.85 1.97 -14.00
C GLU A 28 5.79 1.94 -12.80
N LEU A 29 7.00 2.48 -12.92
CA LEU A 29 7.95 2.66 -11.82
C LEU A 29 7.37 3.53 -10.70
N ALA A 30 6.69 4.63 -11.03
CA ALA A 30 6.06 5.50 -10.05
C ALA A 30 4.93 4.78 -9.29
N VAL A 31 4.04 4.08 -10.00
CA VAL A 31 2.96 3.30 -9.39
C VAL A 31 3.51 2.16 -8.54
N PHE A 32 4.49 1.43 -9.06
CA PHE A 32 5.18 0.35 -8.34
C PHE A 32 5.81 0.86 -7.04
N THR A 33 6.56 1.97 -7.11
CA THR A 33 7.21 2.56 -5.93
C THR A 33 6.20 3.02 -4.90
N LEU A 34 5.11 3.65 -5.33
CA LEU A 34 4.03 4.10 -4.45
C LEU A 34 3.34 2.92 -3.74
N LEU A 35 3.00 1.87 -4.49
CA LEU A 35 2.40 0.65 -3.91
C LEU A 35 3.38 -0.07 -2.97
N MET A 36 4.67 -0.10 -3.31
CA MET A 36 5.72 -0.67 -2.46
C MET A 36 5.86 0.08 -1.14
N LEU A 37 5.89 1.43 -1.18
CA LEU A 37 5.94 2.26 0.01
C LEU A 37 4.70 2.09 0.89
N LEU A 38 3.52 2.04 0.26
CA LEU A 38 2.27 1.80 0.97
C LEU A 38 2.27 0.43 1.67
N GLY A 39 2.68 -0.63 0.97
CA GLY A 39 2.80 -1.97 1.52
C GLY A 39 3.81 -2.05 2.66
N LEU A 40 4.96 -1.39 2.52
CA LEU A 40 5.98 -1.32 3.57
C LEU A 40 5.45 -0.60 4.81
N PHE A 41 4.79 0.54 4.62
CA PHE A 41 4.20 1.33 5.70
C PHE A 41 3.16 0.52 6.49
N LEU A 42 2.22 -0.13 5.80
CA LEU A 42 1.23 -1.00 6.42
C LEU A 42 1.86 -2.21 7.12
N SER A 43 2.90 -2.81 6.53
CA SER A 43 3.62 -3.93 7.12
C SER A 43 4.35 -3.53 8.41
N ILE A 44 4.95 -2.34 8.44
CA ILE A 44 5.60 -1.81 9.65
C ILE A 44 4.56 -1.52 10.73
N LEU A 45 3.43 -0.88 10.38
CA LEU A 45 2.31 -0.66 11.31
C LEU A 45 1.85 -1.98 11.92
N LEU A 46 1.58 -2.99 11.10
CA LEU A 46 1.16 -4.31 11.56
C LEU A 46 2.21 -4.96 12.46
N ALA A 47 3.50 -4.91 12.07
CA ALA A 47 4.59 -5.48 12.84
C ALA A 47 4.88 -4.71 14.14
N SER A 48 4.46 -3.45 14.25
CA SER A 48 4.54 -2.65 15.47
C SER A 48 3.41 -2.94 16.47
N GLY A 49 2.47 -3.82 16.09
CA GLY A 49 1.31 -4.15 16.92
C GLY A 49 0.20 -3.10 16.86
N ALA A 50 0.20 -2.23 15.85
CA ALA A 50 -0.93 -1.35 15.61
C ALA A 50 -2.14 -2.20 15.18
N ASP A 51 -3.28 -1.99 15.85
CA ASP A 51 -4.56 -2.56 15.44
C ASP A 51 -5.00 -1.92 14.12
N LEU A 52 -4.64 -2.57 13.01
CA LEU A 52 -5.16 -2.23 11.70
C LEU A 52 -6.58 -2.80 11.59
N PRO A 53 -7.60 -1.95 11.32
CA PRO A 53 -8.94 -2.45 11.06
C PRO A 53 -8.88 -3.40 9.86
N TYR A 54 -9.65 -4.48 9.92
CA TYR A 54 -9.74 -5.42 8.81
C TYR A 54 -10.10 -4.66 7.54
N VAL A 55 -9.48 -5.04 6.42
CA VAL A 55 -9.67 -4.39 5.11
C VAL A 55 -11.16 -4.27 4.76
N GLU A 56 -11.95 -5.29 5.11
CA GLU A 56 -13.41 -5.28 4.96
C GLU A 56 -14.09 -4.13 5.70
N SER A 57 -13.77 -3.91 6.99
CA SER A 57 -14.32 -2.80 7.76
C SER A 57 -13.93 -1.42 7.19
N LEU A 58 -12.71 -1.30 6.67
CA LEU A 58 -12.22 -0.07 6.05
C LEU A 58 -12.96 0.26 4.74
N TRP A 59 -13.25 -0.76 3.92
CA TRP A 59 -14.07 -0.61 2.70
C TRP A 59 -15.52 -0.25 3.02
N LEU A 60 -16.09 -0.87 4.05
CA LEU A 60 -17.45 -0.58 4.49
C LEU A 60 -17.59 0.86 4.97
N ASP A 61 -16.63 1.35 5.77
CA ASP A 61 -16.63 2.72 6.26
C ASP A 61 -16.40 3.75 5.15
N LEU A 62 -15.46 3.46 4.23
CA LEU A 62 -15.22 4.31 3.07
C LEU A 62 -16.46 4.39 2.18
N PHE A 63 -17.08 3.25 1.87
CA PHE A 63 -18.28 3.19 1.06
C PHE A 63 -19.48 3.84 1.76
N ALA A 64 -19.62 3.67 3.07
CA ALA A 64 -20.65 4.34 3.85
C ALA A 64 -20.47 5.86 3.84
N GLY A 65 -19.24 6.36 4.01
CA GLY A 65 -18.91 7.78 3.93
C GLY A 65 -19.19 8.36 2.53
N LEU A 66 -18.81 7.62 1.49
CA LEU A 66 -19.01 8.01 0.09
C LEU A 66 -20.50 8.00 -0.29
N ARG A 67 -21.25 6.99 0.16
CA ARG A 67 -22.71 6.89 0.00
C ARG A 67 -23.43 8.05 0.70
N LYS A 68 -23.02 8.40 1.92
CA LYS A 68 -23.61 9.51 2.68
C LYS A 68 -23.36 10.87 2.00
N GLY A 69 -22.21 11.05 1.37
CA GLY A 69 -21.91 12.25 0.57
C GLY A 69 -22.65 12.33 -0.75
N LEU A 70 -22.90 11.19 -1.42
CA LEU A 70 -23.60 11.14 -2.70
C LEU A 70 -25.13 11.12 -2.59
N PHE A 71 -25.68 10.55 -1.50
CA PHE A 71 -27.11 10.44 -1.24
C PHE A 71 -27.45 10.95 0.17
N PRO A 72 -27.48 12.27 0.38
CA PRO A 72 -27.81 12.84 1.67
C PRO A 72 -29.32 12.72 1.92
N GLY A 73 -29.77 11.73 2.69
CA GLY A 73 -31.16 11.72 3.22
C GLY A 73 -31.92 10.39 3.30
N SER A 74 -31.28 9.21 3.38
CA SER A 74 -31.96 7.96 3.76
C SER A 74 -31.58 7.51 5.16
#